data_AF-A0A6M4GJ95-F1
#
_entry.id   AF-A0A6M4GJ95-F1
#
_cell.length_a   1.000
_cell.length_b   1.000
_cell.length_c   1.000
_cell.angle_alpha   90.00
_cell.angle_beta   90.00
_cell.angle_gamma   90.00
#
_symmetry.space_group_name_H-M   'P 1'
#
loop_
_entity.id
_entity.type
_entity.pdbx_description
1 polymer ?
#
loop_
_entity_poly.entity_id
_entity_poly.type
_entity_poly.pdbx_seq_one_letter_code
_entity_poly.pdbx_strand_id
1 'polypeptide(L)'
;MEINTQSSTGSGANRVVSWSTNQDGRYYNYQGVMVGGKCQIQRRYISGYLKRNYQRTDTTGFKEYEYDQLSFDVSGLKAGADGWKASIVAPVGPYGQAATVAWDGCVEERQTYQNTDDSPAGEFAPIPSNAYDMNIDMIPDGSDATKWRPLLPDLVWGRYDSNGNWTISKVKTSSDLSRNYTYACPTAASKLKSYPSASSFESYVNTLYPNGNTYHDIGLLWGARLMSPTGIFGPENAFTPTGGEIERHLVFMTDGDTVTSNQGYTAHGIAWWDRRQTRSNAGPGASLLTAVVNERTKALCSAIKSKNITLWVVSFGNGVSTNAQALLQSCASPNRYYVAANSATLISNFQQIADEISQLRLTK
;
A
#
# COMPACT_ATOMS: atom_id res chain seq x y z
N MET A 1 -32.49 30.85 34.85
CA MET A 1 -31.60 29.84 35.48
C MET A 1 -30.22 30.10 34.91
N GLU A 2 -29.36 30.83 35.62
CA GLU A 2 -28.02 31.15 35.14
C GLU A 2 -27.08 29.94 35.31
N ILE A 3 -26.36 29.58 34.25
CA ILE A 3 -25.37 28.50 34.24
C ILE A 3 -24.04 29.11 34.70
N ASN A 4 -23.54 28.68 35.86
CA ASN A 4 -22.40 29.35 36.50
C ASN A 4 -21.04 28.80 36.05
N THR A 5 -20.97 27.52 35.67
CA THR A 5 -19.76 26.90 35.11
C THR A 5 -20.14 25.73 34.21
N GLN A 6 -19.47 25.60 33.06
CA GLN A 6 -19.62 24.50 32.12
C GLN A 6 -18.22 23.94 31.80
N SER A 7 -18.07 22.62 31.87
CA SER A 7 -16.88 21.92 31.38
C SER A 7 -17.29 20.71 30.55
N SER A 8 -16.45 20.37 29.56
CA SER A 8 -16.66 19.19 28.71
C SER A 8 -15.38 18.38 28.59
N THR A 9 -15.50 17.08 28.76
CA THR A 9 -14.43 16.09 28.49
C THR A 9 -14.97 15.01 27.56
N GLY A 10 -14.17 14.57 26.60
CA GLY A 10 -14.53 13.54 25.62
C GLY A 10 -13.68 12.29 25.79
N SER A 11 -14.31 11.11 25.74
CA SER A 11 -13.65 9.80 25.65
C SER A 11 -14.58 8.80 24.97
N GLY A 12 -14.16 8.27 23.82
CA GLY A 12 -14.92 7.26 23.06
C GLY A 12 -16.26 7.76 22.52
N ALA A 13 -17.31 6.93 22.62
CA ALA A 13 -18.65 7.19 22.09
C ALA A 13 -19.48 8.20 22.91
N ASN A 14 -18.92 8.79 23.97
CA ASN A 14 -19.66 9.64 24.89
C ASN A 14 -18.96 11.00 25.11
N ARG A 15 -19.75 12.07 25.07
CA ARG A 15 -19.38 13.39 25.58
C ARG A 15 -20.11 13.62 26.89
N VAL A 16 -19.36 13.90 27.94
CA VAL A 16 -19.94 14.29 29.22
C VAL A 16 -19.92 15.81 29.32
N VAL A 17 -21.10 16.40 29.46
CA VAL A 17 -21.26 17.82 29.76
C VAL A 17 -21.71 17.97 31.20
N SER A 18 -20.91 18.65 31.99
CA SER A 18 -21.21 18.96 33.39
C SER A 18 -21.47 20.45 33.53
N TRP A 19 -22.55 20.80 34.22
CA TRP A 19 -22.83 22.19 34.56
C TRP A 19 -23.45 22.31 35.94
N SER A 20 -23.37 23.50 36.52
CA SER A 20 -24.03 23.80 37.80
C SER A 20 -24.96 24.99 37.69
N THR A 21 -26.09 24.91 38.37
CA THR A 21 -27.03 26.02 38.52
C THR A 21 -27.24 26.32 39.99
N ASN A 22 -27.38 27.60 40.34
CA ASN A 22 -27.89 28.01 41.63
C ASN A 22 -29.42 28.05 41.56
N GLN A 23 -30.07 27.36 42.50
CA GLN A 23 -31.53 27.35 42.60
C GLN A 23 -31.95 27.76 44.00
N ASP A 24 -33.05 28.49 44.11
CA ASP A 24 -33.64 28.84 45.40
C ASP A 24 -34.05 27.56 46.12
N GLY A 25 -33.53 27.40 47.34
CA GLY A 25 -33.76 26.21 48.12
C GLY A 25 -33.77 26.50 49.61
N ARG A 26 -34.23 25.51 50.36
CA ARG A 26 -34.24 25.53 51.81
C ARG A 26 -33.33 24.45 52.32
N TYR A 27 -32.41 24.81 53.21
CA TYR A 27 -31.63 23.83 53.97
C TYR A 27 -31.70 24.16 55.45
N TYR A 28 -31.44 23.14 56.26
CA TYR A 28 -31.46 23.26 57.71
C TYR A 28 -30.05 23.50 58.21
N ASN A 29 -29.92 24.47 59.11
CA ASN A 29 -28.78 24.54 60.00
C ASN A 29 -29.25 24.23 61.41
N TYR A 30 -28.44 23.49 62.15
CA TYR A 30 -28.73 23.03 63.50
C TYR A 30 -27.70 23.65 64.44
N GLN A 31 -28.18 24.27 65.50
CA GLN A 31 -27.31 24.80 66.56
C GLN A 31 -27.79 24.27 67.90
N GLY A 32 -26.84 23.77 68.69
CA GLY A 32 -27.09 23.39 70.07
C GLY A 32 -27.21 24.64 70.94
N VAL A 33 -28.30 24.72 71.72
CA VAL A 33 -28.52 25.78 72.70
C VAL A 33 -28.95 25.18 74.03
N MET A 34 -28.56 25.82 75.14
CA MET A 34 -28.92 25.40 76.49
C MET A 34 -30.15 26.18 76.96
N VAL A 35 -31.27 25.49 77.18
CA VAL A 35 -32.50 26.09 77.71
C VAL A 35 -32.92 25.32 78.96
N GLY A 36 -33.02 26.01 80.10
CA GLY A 36 -33.37 25.40 81.39
C GLY A 36 -32.39 24.30 81.85
N GLY A 37 -31.09 24.44 81.56
CA GLY A 37 -30.06 23.49 81.97
C GLY A 37 -29.96 22.21 81.14
N LYS A 38 -30.73 22.07 80.05
CA LYS A 38 -30.66 20.92 79.11
C LYS A 38 -30.27 21.39 77.71
N CYS A 39 -29.44 20.59 77.02
CA CYS A 39 -29.02 20.84 75.64
C CYS A 39 -30.18 20.51 74.70
N GLN A 40 -30.61 21.49 73.91
CA GLN A 40 -31.63 21.33 72.88
C GLN A 40 -31.02 21.68 71.52
N ILE A 41 -31.41 20.95 70.48
CA ILE A 41 -31.03 21.28 69.12
C ILE A 41 -32.12 22.17 68.53
N GLN A 42 -31.77 23.43 68.24
CA GLN A 42 -32.64 24.32 67.49
C GLN A 42 -32.39 24.15 65.99
N ARG A 43 -33.47 23.93 65.23
CA ARG A 43 -33.44 23.88 63.77
C ARG A 43 -33.82 25.24 63.20
N ARG A 44 -32.92 25.87 62.46
CA ARG A 44 -33.16 27.15 61.77
C ARG A 44 -33.41 26.91 60.28
N TYR A 45 -34.42 27.60 59.75
CA TYR A 45 -34.72 27.65 58.31
C TYR A 45 -33.87 28.73 57.66
N ILE A 46 -33.07 28.36 56.65
CA ILE A 46 -32.33 29.32 55.83
C ILE A 46 -32.83 29.16 54.39
N SER A 47 -33.29 30.27 53.81
CA SER A 47 -33.55 30.38 52.37
C SER A 47 -32.28 30.87 51.71
N GLY A 48 -31.78 30.12 50.73
CA GLY A 48 -30.54 30.47 50.03
C GLY A 48 -30.36 29.66 48.74
N TYR A 49 -29.27 29.92 48.03
CA TYR A 49 -28.98 29.23 46.78
C TYR A 49 -28.37 27.85 47.06
N LEU A 50 -29.06 26.80 46.61
CA LEU A 50 -28.49 25.46 46.53
C LEU A 50 -27.77 25.32 45.18
N LYS A 51 -26.47 25.02 45.23
CA LYS A 51 -25.71 24.64 44.04
C LYS A 51 -26.08 23.21 43.65
N ARG A 52 -26.79 23.05 42.54
CA ARG A 52 -27.08 21.73 41.95
C ARG A 52 -26.12 21.46 40.80
N ASN A 53 -25.48 20.31 40.84
CA ASN A 53 -24.62 19.84 39.75
C ASN A 53 -25.42 18.89 38.88
N TYR A 54 -25.36 19.10 37.57
CA TYR A 54 -26.00 18.28 36.55
C TYR A 54 -24.92 17.67 35.67
N GLN A 55 -25.15 16.42 35.29
CA GLN A 55 -24.31 15.70 34.34
C GLN A 55 -25.21 15.13 33.26
N ARG A 56 -24.93 15.47 32.00
CA ARG A 56 -25.56 14.86 30.83
C ARG A 56 -24.49 14.06 30.10
N THR A 57 -24.78 12.78 29.87
CA THR A 57 -24.01 11.95 28.97
C THR A 57 -24.71 12.01 27.63
N ASP A 58 -24.13 12.75 26.69
CA ASP A 58 -24.54 12.71 25.30
C ASP A 58 -23.81 11.52 24.66
N THR A 59 -24.55 10.53 24.17
CA THR A 59 -24.00 9.51 23.27
C THR A 59 -23.62 10.24 21.99
N THR A 60 -22.35 10.61 21.84
CA THR A 60 -21.90 11.40 20.71
C THR A 60 -21.56 10.51 19.54
N GLY A 61 -22.25 10.75 18.42
CA GLY A 61 -21.60 10.98 17.13
C GLY A 61 -21.40 9.78 16.22
N PHE A 62 -21.43 8.56 16.72
CA PHE A 62 -21.30 7.37 15.88
C PHE A 62 -22.67 6.70 15.67
N LYS A 63 -23.15 6.67 14.43
CA LYS A 63 -24.38 5.98 14.04
C LYS A 63 -24.07 4.59 13.46
N GLU A 64 -23.23 4.57 12.43
CA GLU A 64 -22.84 3.39 11.67
C GLU A 64 -21.56 3.72 10.88
N TYR A 65 -20.78 2.70 10.52
CA TYR A 65 -19.74 2.81 9.50
C TYR A 65 -20.38 2.81 8.11
N GLU A 66 -19.77 3.58 7.21
CA GLU A 66 -20.11 3.58 5.79
C GLU A 66 -18.83 3.31 4.99
N TYR A 67 -18.76 2.16 4.34
CA TYR A 67 -17.64 1.78 3.47
C TYR A 67 -18.04 2.00 2.02
N ASP A 68 -17.24 2.80 1.32
CA ASP A 68 -17.44 3.13 -0.10
C ASP A 68 -16.09 3.40 -0.78
N GLN A 69 -16.08 3.59 -2.09
CA GLN A 69 -14.91 4.10 -2.80
C GLN A 69 -14.86 5.63 -2.62
N LEU A 70 -13.85 6.10 -1.89
CA LEU A 70 -13.70 7.50 -1.51
C LEU A 70 -12.35 8.05 -1.98
N SER A 71 -12.34 9.33 -2.36
CA SER A 71 -11.09 10.07 -2.52
C SER A 71 -10.56 10.48 -1.15
N PHE A 72 -9.28 10.22 -0.90
CA PHE A 72 -8.61 10.59 0.34
C PHE A 72 -7.29 11.33 0.03
N ASP A 73 -7.07 12.45 0.71
CA ASP A 73 -5.85 13.22 0.54
C ASP A 73 -4.69 12.60 1.31
N VAL A 74 -3.72 12.07 0.57
CA VAL A 74 -2.49 11.47 1.12
C VAL A 74 -1.32 12.46 1.16
N SER A 75 -1.54 13.74 0.82
CA SER A 75 -0.49 14.78 0.82
C SER A 75 0.19 14.94 2.17
N GLY A 76 -0.50 14.58 3.26
CA GLY A 76 0.03 14.55 4.62
C GLY A 76 1.29 13.70 4.81
N LEU A 77 1.53 12.70 3.95
CA LEU A 77 2.75 11.88 3.94
C LEU A 77 3.97 12.64 3.43
N LYS A 78 3.79 13.75 2.70
CA LYS A 78 4.91 14.55 2.21
C LYS A 78 5.51 15.35 3.38
N ALA A 79 6.83 15.24 3.57
CA ALA A 79 7.57 15.97 4.61
C ALA A 79 8.50 17.06 4.05
N GLY A 80 8.44 17.34 2.74
CA GLY A 80 9.32 18.31 2.06
C GLY A 80 9.60 17.90 0.62
N ALA A 81 10.64 18.47 0.01
CA ALA A 81 11.06 18.13 -1.36
C ALA A 81 11.52 16.67 -1.46
N ASP A 82 12.31 16.20 -0.48
CA ASP A 82 12.97 14.89 -0.52
C ASP A 82 12.59 13.96 0.66
N GLY A 83 11.63 14.38 1.49
CA GLY A 83 11.27 13.69 2.72
C GLY A 83 9.84 13.14 2.70
N TRP A 84 9.67 11.95 3.26
CA TRP A 84 8.36 11.35 3.51
C TRP A 84 8.18 11.08 5.00
N LYS A 85 6.95 11.25 5.49
CA LYS A 85 6.54 10.82 6.82
C LYS A 85 6.22 9.32 6.78
N ALA A 86 6.48 8.65 7.90
CA ALA A 86 6.15 7.24 8.07
C ALA A 86 4.66 6.98 8.33
N SER A 87 3.82 8.02 8.42
CA SER A 87 2.40 7.89 8.69
C SER A 87 1.59 9.15 8.37
N ILE A 88 0.28 8.96 8.29
CA ILE A 88 -0.76 10.00 8.25
C ILE A 88 -1.87 9.70 9.26
N VAL A 89 -2.73 10.68 9.51
CA VAL A 89 -3.91 10.51 10.37
C VAL A 89 -5.15 10.45 9.49
N ALA A 90 -5.99 9.44 9.71
CA ALA A 90 -7.25 9.23 9.00
C ALA A 90 -8.38 8.82 9.97
N PRO A 91 -9.67 9.06 9.65
CA PRO A 91 -10.80 8.70 10.51
C PRO A 91 -11.16 7.20 10.42
N VAL A 92 -10.14 6.34 10.57
CA VAL A 92 -10.22 4.87 10.42
C VAL A 92 -10.16 4.14 11.76
N GLY A 93 -10.08 4.88 12.87
CA GLY A 93 -10.08 4.30 14.20
C GLY A 93 -11.49 3.87 14.65
N PRO A 94 -11.58 3.21 15.81
CA PRO A 94 -12.86 2.77 16.37
C PRO A 94 -13.86 3.91 16.43
N TYR A 95 -15.07 3.67 15.94
CA TYR A 95 -16.16 4.64 15.88
C TYR A 95 -15.86 5.89 15.03
N GLY A 96 -15.01 5.75 14.00
CA GLY A 96 -14.62 6.84 13.10
C GLY A 96 -13.63 7.84 13.71
N GLN A 97 -12.99 7.47 14.83
CA GLN A 97 -11.99 8.31 15.47
C GLN A 97 -10.72 8.42 14.60
N ALA A 98 -9.99 9.51 14.79
CA ALA A 98 -8.69 9.68 14.16
C ALA A 98 -7.73 8.58 14.61
N ALA A 99 -7.08 7.92 13.66
CA ALA A 99 -6.07 6.90 13.88
C ALA A 99 -4.86 7.15 12.98
N THR A 100 -3.69 6.75 13.46
CA THR A 100 -2.45 6.78 12.70
C THR A 100 -2.42 5.61 11.72
N VAL A 101 -2.30 5.92 10.44
CA VAL A 101 -2.10 4.98 9.33
C VAL A 101 -0.63 5.00 8.98
N ALA A 102 0.08 3.90 9.23
CA ALA A 102 1.49 3.77 8.89
C ALA A 102 1.68 3.60 7.38
N TRP A 103 2.82 4.06 6.88
CA TRP A 103 3.31 3.80 5.54
C TRP A 103 4.69 3.17 5.64
N ASP A 104 4.79 1.93 5.17
CA ASP A 104 6.01 1.10 5.19
C ASP A 104 6.89 1.31 3.94
N GLY A 105 6.50 2.23 3.05
CA GLY A 105 7.25 2.62 1.86
C GLY A 105 6.77 1.97 0.56
N CYS A 106 5.85 1.00 0.62
CA CYS A 106 5.30 0.38 -0.58
C CYS A 106 4.39 1.32 -1.37
N VAL A 107 4.38 1.19 -2.70
CA VAL A 107 3.60 2.06 -3.60
C VAL A 107 2.72 1.25 -4.53
N GLU A 108 1.58 1.82 -4.86
CA GLU A 108 0.79 1.42 -6.03
C GLU A 108 1.32 2.13 -7.28
N GLU A 109 1.20 1.44 -8.41
CA GLU A 109 1.46 1.94 -9.74
C GLU A 109 0.60 3.15 -10.11
N ARG A 110 1.11 3.84 -11.13
CA ARG A 110 0.44 4.94 -11.83
C ARG A 110 -0.87 4.49 -12.48
N GLN A 111 -1.50 5.36 -13.27
CA GLN A 111 -2.67 4.97 -14.04
C GLN A 111 -2.40 3.68 -14.83
N THR A 112 -3.20 2.67 -14.52
CA THR A 112 -3.14 1.34 -15.14
C THR A 112 -4.09 1.31 -16.32
N TYR A 113 -3.67 0.67 -17.41
CA TYR A 113 -4.60 0.36 -18.49
C TYR A 113 -5.55 -0.76 -18.05
N GLN A 114 -6.84 -0.46 -18.07
CA GLN A 114 -7.90 -1.44 -17.88
C GLN A 114 -8.25 -2.03 -19.23
N ASN A 115 -8.16 -3.36 -19.35
CA ASN A 115 -8.53 -4.08 -20.56
C ASN A 115 -9.99 -3.78 -20.98
N THR A 116 -10.24 -3.80 -22.29
CA THR A 116 -11.57 -3.51 -22.83
C THR A 116 -12.56 -4.66 -22.63
N ASP A 117 -12.04 -5.87 -22.44
CA ASP A 117 -12.78 -7.09 -22.10
C ASP A 117 -11.96 -7.98 -21.15
N ASP A 118 -12.43 -9.21 -20.91
CA ASP A 118 -11.76 -10.23 -20.10
C ASP A 118 -10.87 -11.17 -20.96
N SER A 119 -10.37 -10.70 -22.12
CA SER A 119 -9.48 -11.41 -23.03
C SER A 119 -8.16 -10.65 -23.25
N PRO A 120 -7.16 -10.83 -22.38
CA PRO A 120 -5.93 -10.02 -22.42
C PRO A 120 -4.99 -10.30 -23.58
N ALA A 121 -5.21 -11.37 -24.35
CA ALA A 121 -4.30 -11.79 -25.40
C ALA A 121 -4.12 -10.70 -26.47
N GLY A 122 -2.88 -10.24 -26.66
CA GLY A 122 -2.55 -9.24 -27.67
C GLY A 122 -2.88 -7.78 -27.32
N GLU A 123 -3.56 -7.52 -26.19
CA GLU A 123 -3.92 -6.17 -25.73
C GLU A 123 -2.70 -5.26 -25.46
N PHE A 124 -1.53 -5.85 -25.28
CA PHE A 124 -0.27 -5.13 -25.00
C PHE A 124 0.73 -5.16 -26.17
N ALA A 125 0.26 -5.44 -27.39
CA ALA A 125 1.07 -5.46 -28.62
C ALA A 125 0.45 -4.56 -29.72
N PRO A 126 0.75 -3.25 -29.76
CA PRO A 126 1.68 -2.53 -28.89
C PRO A 126 1.09 -2.22 -27.51
N ILE A 127 1.95 -1.85 -26.55
CA ILE A 127 1.50 -1.37 -25.23
C ILE A 127 0.60 -0.13 -25.43
N PRO A 128 -0.61 -0.10 -24.86
CA PRO A 128 -1.51 1.05 -24.96
C PRO A 128 -0.86 2.34 -24.45
N SER A 129 -1.05 3.45 -25.17
CA SER A 129 -0.39 4.72 -24.84
C SER A 129 -0.82 5.31 -23.50
N ASN A 130 -1.99 4.92 -22.99
CA ASN A 130 -2.52 5.30 -21.67
C ASN A 130 -2.18 4.30 -20.55
N ALA A 131 -1.41 3.23 -20.83
CA ALA A 131 -0.84 2.32 -19.84
C ALA A 131 0.39 2.95 -19.17
N TYR A 132 0.19 4.03 -18.41
CA TYR A 132 1.27 4.80 -17.78
C TYR A 132 2.08 4.00 -16.76
N ASP A 133 1.45 3.01 -16.14
CA ASP A 133 2.11 2.04 -15.29
C ASP A 133 3.13 1.18 -16.07
N MET A 134 2.90 0.86 -17.34
CA MET A 134 3.85 0.06 -18.14
C MET A 134 4.95 0.89 -18.83
N ASN A 135 4.86 2.21 -18.78
CA ASN A 135 5.86 3.07 -19.39
C ASN A 135 7.14 3.13 -18.52
N ILE A 136 8.21 2.51 -19.01
CA ILE A 136 9.52 2.41 -18.36
C ILE A 136 10.17 3.80 -18.15
N ASP A 137 9.97 4.73 -19.08
CA ASP A 137 10.70 6.01 -19.12
C ASP A 137 9.88 7.20 -18.63
N MET A 138 8.60 7.01 -18.35
CA MET A 138 7.74 8.14 -18.06
C MET A 138 8.20 8.86 -16.78
N ILE A 139 8.40 10.16 -16.89
CA ILE A 139 8.61 11.08 -15.77
C ILE A 139 7.24 11.67 -15.39
N PRO A 140 6.86 11.72 -14.10
CA PRO A 140 5.59 12.32 -13.69
C PRO A 140 5.50 13.79 -14.12
N ASP A 141 4.38 14.16 -14.71
CA ASP A 141 4.11 15.51 -15.23
C ASP A 141 3.36 16.42 -14.23
N GLY A 142 3.08 15.90 -13.04
CA GLY A 142 2.32 16.59 -11.98
C GLY A 142 0.83 16.26 -11.94
N SER A 143 0.28 15.56 -12.95
CA SER A 143 -1.09 15.03 -12.89
C SER A 143 -1.17 13.77 -12.02
N ASP A 144 -2.33 13.47 -11.46
CA ASP A 144 -2.50 12.29 -10.58
C ASP A 144 -2.41 10.97 -11.34
N ALA A 145 -2.66 10.96 -12.64
CA ALA A 145 -2.51 9.79 -13.49
C ALA A 145 -1.05 9.31 -13.60
N THR A 146 -0.08 10.23 -13.46
CA THR A 146 1.34 9.96 -13.68
C THR A 146 2.12 9.72 -12.39
N LYS A 147 1.47 9.89 -11.23
CA LYS A 147 2.05 9.67 -9.90
C LYS A 147 1.82 8.24 -9.43
N TRP A 148 2.82 7.68 -8.76
CA TRP A 148 2.61 6.54 -7.88
C TRP A 148 1.83 6.98 -6.64
N ARG A 149 1.13 6.04 -6.03
CA ARG A 149 0.33 6.29 -4.82
C ARG A 149 0.94 5.49 -3.67
N PRO A 150 0.94 6.02 -2.44
CA PRO A 150 1.33 5.22 -1.28
C PRO A 150 0.34 4.06 -1.12
N LEU A 151 0.86 2.85 -0.92
CA LEU A 151 0.06 1.69 -0.59
C LEU A 151 -0.21 1.73 0.93
N LEU A 152 -1.48 1.87 1.32
CA LEU A 152 -1.88 2.10 2.72
C LEU A 152 -2.89 1.02 3.17
N PRO A 153 -2.42 -0.15 3.63
CA PRO A 153 -3.29 -1.27 3.99
C PRO A 153 -4.20 -0.95 5.20
N ASP A 154 -3.88 0.03 6.04
CA ASP A 154 -4.74 0.43 7.16
C ASP A 154 -5.76 1.52 6.78
N LEU A 155 -5.83 1.89 5.50
CA LEU A 155 -6.80 2.85 4.96
C LEU A 155 -7.87 2.20 4.06
N VAL A 156 -7.68 0.93 3.67
CA VAL A 156 -8.49 0.26 2.63
C VAL A 156 -9.31 -0.90 3.22
N TRP A 157 -10.47 -1.21 2.65
CA TRP A 157 -11.28 -2.37 3.01
C TRP A 157 -11.83 -3.05 1.76
N GLY A 158 -11.69 -4.38 1.70
CA GLY A 158 -12.39 -5.25 0.76
C GLY A 158 -13.84 -5.43 1.17
N ARG A 159 -14.72 -4.55 0.69
CA ARG A 159 -16.14 -4.51 1.08
C ARG A 159 -16.87 -5.83 0.82
N TYR A 160 -17.70 -6.25 1.78
CA TYR A 160 -18.62 -7.38 1.68
C TYR A 160 -19.99 -7.04 2.29
N ASP A 161 -21.05 -7.66 1.78
CA ASP A 161 -22.43 -7.47 2.23
C ASP A 161 -22.72 -8.24 3.54
N SER A 162 -23.95 -8.12 4.05
CA SER A 162 -24.35 -8.79 5.30
C SER A 162 -24.34 -10.32 5.23
N ASN A 163 -24.29 -10.90 4.02
CA ASN A 163 -24.20 -12.33 3.79
C ASN A 163 -22.75 -12.79 3.60
N GLY A 164 -21.77 -11.87 3.64
CA GLY A 164 -20.37 -12.15 3.39
C GLY A 164 -19.98 -12.17 1.91
N ASN A 165 -20.88 -11.82 0.98
CA ASN A 165 -20.52 -11.72 -0.43
C ASN A 165 -19.74 -10.44 -0.67
N TRP A 166 -18.63 -10.52 -1.39
CA TRP A 166 -17.91 -9.30 -1.76
C TRP A 166 -18.76 -8.41 -2.64
N THR A 167 -18.60 -7.10 -2.48
CA THR A 167 -19.39 -6.11 -3.20
C THR A 167 -18.58 -4.85 -3.48
N ILE A 168 -18.86 -4.20 -4.62
CA ILE A 168 -18.35 -2.86 -4.91
C ILE A 168 -19.34 -1.78 -4.45
N SER A 169 -20.57 -2.16 -4.08
CA SER A 169 -21.57 -1.24 -3.56
C SER A 169 -21.15 -0.69 -2.20
N LYS A 170 -21.73 0.45 -1.85
CA LYS A 170 -21.67 1.03 -0.51
C LYS A 170 -22.23 0.05 0.52
N VAL A 171 -21.52 -0.11 1.63
CA VAL A 171 -21.94 -0.96 2.77
C VAL A 171 -22.08 -0.10 4.02
N LYS A 172 -23.24 -0.21 4.69
CA LYS A 172 -23.50 0.44 5.97
C LYS A 172 -23.66 -0.62 7.06
N THR A 173 -22.99 -0.43 8.20
CA THR A 173 -22.99 -1.42 9.27
C THR A 173 -22.67 -0.78 10.62
N SER A 174 -23.24 -1.31 11.70
CA SER A 174 -22.90 -0.89 13.08
C SER A 174 -21.56 -1.44 13.56
N SER A 175 -20.98 -2.41 12.85
CA SER A 175 -19.75 -3.11 13.21
C SER A 175 -18.63 -2.79 12.23
N ASP A 176 -17.40 -2.64 12.74
CA ASP A 176 -16.24 -2.40 11.89
C ASP A 176 -15.95 -3.64 11.04
N LEU A 177 -15.84 -3.46 9.73
CA LEU A 177 -15.53 -4.55 8.80
C LEU A 177 -14.07 -4.97 8.95
N SER A 178 -13.84 -6.27 8.81
CA SER A 178 -12.48 -6.76 8.56
C SER A 178 -11.96 -6.20 7.22
N ARG A 179 -10.63 -6.03 7.11
CA ARG A 179 -9.99 -5.55 5.88
C ARG A 179 -10.30 -6.46 4.68
N ASN A 180 -10.43 -7.77 4.90
CA ASN A 180 -10.87 -8.75 3.88
C ASN A 180 -9.96 -8.80 2.63
N TYR A 181 -8.64 -8.75 2.84
CA TYR A 181 -7.60 -8.99 1.82
C TYR A 181 -6.28 -9.36 2.49
N THR A 182 -5.31 -9.79 1.69
CA THR A 182 -3.92 -9.98 2.12
C THR A 182 -3.01 -8.89 1.59
N TYR A 183 -1.93 -8.60 2.30
CA TYR A 183 -0.97 -7.57 1.94
C TYR A 183 0.45 -8.08 2.19
N ALA A 184 1.38 -7.67 1.33
CA ALA A 184 2.81 -7.87 1.51
C ALA A 184 3.56 -6.64 1.02
N CYS A 185 4.53 -6.19 1.82
CA CYS A 185 5.54 -5.22 1.40
C CYS A 185 6.92 -5.91 1.42
N PRO A 186 7.53 -6.20 0.26
CA PRO A 186 8.86 -6.80 0.23
C PRO A 186 9.92 -5.79 0.70
N THR A 187 11.12 -6.29 0.99
CA THR A 187 12.28 -5.44 1.31
C THR A 187 12.49 -4.37 0.23
N ALA A 188 12.74 -3.13 0.67
CA ALA A 188 12.96 -2.00 -0.23
C ALA A 188 14.12 -2.28 -1.21
N ALA A 189 13.87 -2.08 -2.50
CA ALA A 189 14.87 -2.23 -3.53
C ALA A 189 15.98 -1.17 -3.40
N SER A 190 17.22 -1.55 -3.70
CA SER A 190 18.32 -0.60 -3.84
C SER A 190 18.34 0.01 -5.23
N LYS A 191 18.66 1.32 -5.29
CA LYS A 191 19.06 1.95 -6.55
C LYS A 191 20.34 1.31 -7.09
N LEU A 192 20.60 1.49 -8.40
CA LEU A 192 21.88 1.09 -8.98
C LEU A 192 23.02 1.86 -8.34
N LYS A 193 24.00 1.14 -7.80
CA LYS A 193 25.18 1.71 -7.15
C LYS A 193 26.36 0.76 -7.27
N SER A 194 27.57 1.31 -7.14
CA SER A 194 28.76 0.49 -6.97
C SER A 194 28.78 -0.10 -5.56
N TYR A 195 29.12 -1.38 -5.46
CA TYR A 195 29.40 -2.05 -4.19
C TYR A 195 30.92 -2.17 -4.03
N PRO A 196 31.51 -1.65 -2.93
CA PRO A 196 32.96 -1.64 -2.74
C PRO A 196 33.56 -3.04 -2.58
N SER A 197 32.75 -4.04 -2.23
CA SER A 197 33.18 -5.44 -2.06
C SER A 197 32.02 -6.41 -2.29
N ALA A 198 32.34 -7.67 -2.57
CA ALA A 198 31.35 -8.76 -2.60
C ALA A 198 30.56 -8.85 -1.28
N SER A 199 31.24 -8.74 -0.14
CA SER A 199 30.60 -8.78 1.19
C SER A 199 29.57 -7.66 1.41
N SER A 200 29.81 -6.46 0.87
CA SER A 200 28.85 -5.35 0.95
C SER A 200 27.61 -5.59 0.09
N PHE A 201 27.76 -6.29 -1.04
CA PHE A 201 26.67 -6.71 -1.89
C PHE A 201 25.87 -7.84 -1.24
N GLU A 202 26.55 -8.88 -0.74
CA GLU A 202 25.96 -9.99 0.02
C GLU A 202 25.18 -9.50 1.23
N SER A 203 25.70 -8.50 1.96
CA SER A 203 25.00 -7.91 3.11
C SER A 203 23.63 -7.35 2.72
N TYR A 204 23.52 -6.71 1.55
CA TYR A 204 22.23 -6.23 1.03
C TYR A 204 21.36 -7.40 0.54
N VAL A 205 21.90 -8.32 -0.25
CA VAL A 205 21.17 -9.48 -0.77
C VAL A 205 20.56 -10.32 0.36
N ASN A 206 21.29 -10.50 1.46
CA ASN A 206 20.83 -11.23 2.64
C ASN A 206 19.68 -10.53 3.40
N THR A 207 19.35 -9.27 3.08
CA THR A 207 18.15 -8.60 3.61
C THR A 207 16.89 -8.89 2.79
N LEU A 208 17.04 -9.44 1.59
CA LEU A 208 15.92 -9.75 0.72
C LEU A 208 15.26 -11.05 1.19
N TYR A 209 13.96 -10.99 1.46
CA TYR A 209 13.15 -12.16 1.76
C TYR A 209 11.91 -12.16 0.84
N PRO A 210 11.55 -13.30 0.24
CA PRO A 210 10.36 -13.39 -0.59
C PRO A 210 9.10 -13.33 0.29
N ASN A 211 8.09 -12.57 -0.15
CA ASN A 211 6.79 -12.49 0.49
C ASN A 211 5.72 -12.22 -0.57
N GLY A 212 4.53 -12.77 -0.39
CA GLY A 212 3.39 -12.60 -1.29
C GLY A 212 3.39 -13.58 -2.46
N ASN A 213 2.88 -13.10 -3.59
CA ASN A 213 2.57 -13.86 -4.80
C ASN A 213 3.56 -13.54 -5.93
N THR A 214 3.49 -14.28 -7.04
CA THR A 214 4.46 -14.20 -8.13
C THR A 214 3.95 -13.36 -9.30
N TYR A 215 4.31 -12.07 -9.31
CA TYR A 215 4.01 -11.13 -10.40
C TYR A 215 5.28 -10.83 -11.20
N HIS A 216 5.44 -11.46 -12.36
CA HIS A 216 6.64 -11.29 -13.18
C HIS A 216 6.74 -9.88 -13.80
N ASP A 217 5.61 -9.30 -14.17
CA ASP A 217 5.53 -8.01 -14.87
C ASP A 217 6.10 -6.85 -14.02
N ILE A 218 5.71 -6.75 -12.75
CA ILE A 218 6.12 -5.66 -11.87
C ILE A 218 7.63 -5.69 -11.56
N GLY A 219 8.20 -6.89 -11.41
CA GLY A 219 9.64 -7.07 -11.20
C GLY A 219 10.46 -6.63 -12.42
N LEU A 220 10.06 -7.07 -13.62
CA LEU A 220 10.69 -6.65 -14.88
C LEU A 220 10.59 -5.14 -15.09
N LEU A 221 9.41 -4.57 -14.85
CA LEU A 221 9.15 -3.14 -15.01
C LEU A 221 10.04 -2.28 -14.11
N TRP A 222 10.12 -2.59 -12.80
CA TRP A 222 10.96 -1.82 -11.89
C TRP A 222 12.45 -2.02 -12.14
N GLY A 223 12.87 -3.23 -12.51
CA GLY A 223 14.25 -3.47 -12.96
C GLY A 223 14.61 -2.60 -14.17
N ALA A 224 13.72 -2.52 -15.16
CA ALA A 224 13.91 -1.68 -16.34
C ALA A 224 13.93 -0.18 -16.01
N ARG A 225 13.02 0.30 -15.14
CA ARG A 225 12.97 1.70 -14.70
C ARG A 225 14.27 2.12 -14.03
N LEU A 226 14.81 1.30 -13.13
CA LEU A 226 16.08 1.55 -12.44
C LEU A 226 17.27 1.67 -13.40
N MET A 227 17.18 1.07 -14.59
CA MET A 227 18.24 1.05 -15.59
C MET A 227 18.06 2.07 -16.72
N SER A 228 16.87 2.68 -16.85
CA SER A 228 16.53 3.51 -17.99
C SER A 228 17.29 4.85 -17.98
N PRO A 229 18.03 5.21 -19.05
CA PRO A 229 18.75 6.48 -19.17
C PRO A 229 17.84 7.69 -19.36
N THR A 230 16.59 7.46 -19.77
CA THR A 230 15.60 8.47 -20.14
C THR A 230 14.43 8.52 -19.15
N GLY A 231 14.46 7.66 -18.12
CA GLY A 231 13.44 7.57 -17.08
C GLY A 231 13.75 8.41 -15.84
N ILE A 232 12.99 8.15 -14.77
CA ILE A 232 13.12 8.86 -13.48
C ILE A 232 14.48 8.70 -12.80
N PHE A 233 15.27 7.68 -13.16
CA PHE A 233 16.64 7.46 -12.69
C PHE A 233 17.70 7.84 -13.73
N GLY A 234 17.30 8.42 -14.86
CA GLY A 234 18.18 8.84 -15.95
C GLY A 234 19.39 9.67 -15.48
N PRO A 235 19.22 10.68 -14.61
CA PRO A 235 20.35 11.47 -14.08
C PRO A 235 21.42 10.64 -13.35
N GLU A 236 21.10 9.45 -12.86
CA GLU A 236 22.01 8.58 -12.11
C GLU A 236 22.69 7.52 -13.01
N ASN A 237 22.12 7.21 -14.17
CA ASN A 237 22.49 6.03 -14.95
C ASN A 237 22.56 6.25 -16.47
N ALA A 238 22.45 7.49 -16.97
CA ALA A 238 22.51 7.78 -18.40
C ALA A 238 23.91 7.51 -18.98
N PHE A 239 24.92 8.05 -18.31
CA PHE A 239 26.33 7.93 -18.67
C PHE A 239 27.18 7.60 -17.43
N THR A 240 28.38 7.08 -17.66
CA THR A 240 29.39 6.98 -16.59
C THR A 240 29.77 8.38 -16.08
N PRO A 241 30.40 8.51 -14.90
CA PRO A 241 30.88 9.80 -14.41
C PRO A 241 31.84 10.54 -15.37
N THR A 242 32.47 9.81 -16.29
CA THR A 242 33.37 10.34 -17.33
C THR A 242 32.68 10.58 -18.67
N GLY A 243 31.35 10.41 -18.76
CA GLY A 243 30.56 10.63 -19.98
C GLY A 243 30.51 9.43 -20.94
N GLY A 244 30.99 8.25 -20.52
CA GLY A 244 30.95 7.04 -21.34
C GLY A 244 29.58 6.37 -21.35
N GLU A 245 29.31 5.57 -22.38
CA GLU A 245 28.09 4.75 -22.45
C GLU A 245 28.09 3.66 -21.37
N ILE A 246 26.90 3.33 -20.86
CA ILE A 246 26.70 2.24 -19.90
C ILE A 246 26.08 1.06 -20.63
N GLU A 247 26.74 -0.09 -20.56
CA GLU A 247 26.15 -1.37 -20.95
C GLU A 247 25.19 -1.87 -19.86
N ARG A 248 24.00 -2.30 -20.28
CA ARG A 248 22.87 -2.58 -19.39
C ARG A 248 22.47 -4.05 -19.47
N HIS A 249 22.54 -4.75 -18.34
CA HIS A 249 22.14 -6.14 -18.21
C HIS A 249 21.10 -6.29 -17.08
N LEU A 250 19.92 -6.80 -17.41
CA LEU A 250 18.89 -7.17 -16.45
C LEU A 250 18.88 -8.69 -16.32
N VAL A 251 19.13 -9.21 -15.12
CA VAL A 251 19.02 -10.65 -14.83
C VAL A 251 17.73 -10.89 -14.07
N PHE A 252 16.77 -11.55 -14.72
CA PHE A 252 15.48 -11.92 -14.15
C PHE A 252 15.47 -13.41 -13.81
N MET A 253 15.13 -13.75 -12.57
CA MET A 253 15.07 -15.13 -12.10
C MET A 253 13.72 -15.40 -11.45
N THR A 254 13.13 -16.56 -11.74
CA THR A 254 11.90 -17.05 -11.09
C THR A 254 11.98 -18.56 -10.91
N ASP A 255 11.32 -19.07 -9.88
CA ASP A 255 11.24 -20.51 -9.55
C ASP A 255 9.88 -21.13 -9.93
N GLY A 256 8.95 -20.31 -10.43
CA GLY A 256 7.60 -20.73 -10.74
C GLY A 256 6.89 -19.87 -11.78
N ASP A 257 5.68 -20.33 -12.08
CA ASP A 257 4.70 -19.64 -12.93
C ASP A 257 4.25 -18.32 -12.29
N THR A 258 3.62 -17.47 -13.09
CA THR A 258 2.88 -16.32 -12.55
C THR A 258 1.72 -16.83 -11.69
N VAL A 259 1.68 -16.39 -10.43
CA VAL A 259 0.64 -16.72 -9.45
C VAL A 259 0.04 -15.43 -8.95
N THR A 260 -1.25 -15.23 -9.19
CA THR A 260 -1.96 -14.01 -8.81
C THR A 260 -3.05 -14.30 -7.77
N SER A 261 -3.54 -13.26 -7.11
CA SER A 261 -4.66 -13.35 -6.18
C SER A 261 -5.61 -12.19 -6.42
N ASN A 262 -6.91 -12.48 -6.41
CA ASN A 262 -7.94 -11.45 -6.52
C ASN A 262 -8.20 -10.70 -5.20
N GLN A 263 -7.66 -11.20 -4.08
CA GLN A 263 -7.70 -10.60 -2.75
C GLN A 263 -6.33 -10.11 -2.27
N GLY A 264 -5.30 -10.10 -3.13
CA GLY A 264 -4.02 -9.51 -2.77
C GLY A 264 -4.06 -8.01 -3.00
N TYR A 265 -3.63 -7.22 -2.02
CA TYR A 265 -3.33 -5.80 -2.23
C TYR A 265 -1.96 -5.69 -2.89
N THR A 266 -1.94 -5.43 -4.21
CA THR A 266 -0.73 -5.38 -5.03
C THR A 266 -0.42 -3.96 -5.49
N ALA A 267 0.62 -3.81 -6.31
CA ALA A 267 0.93 -2.56 -6.98
C ALA A 267 -0.22 -2.03 -7.86
N HIS A 268 -1.20 -2.86 -8.24
CA HIS A 268 -2.34 -2.46 -9.06
C HIS A 268 -3.65 -2.34 -8.25
N GLY A 269 -3.55 -2.27 -6.92
CA GLY A 269 -4.70 -2.28 -6.02
C GLY A 269 -5.13 -3.70 -5.64
N ILE A 270 -6.34 -3.85 -5.10
CA ILE A 270 -6.94 -5.14 -4.78
C ILE A 270 -7.86 -5.54 -5.93
N ALA A 271 -7.40 -6.51 -6.73
CA ALA A 271 -7.94 -6.75 -8.06
C ALA A 271 -9.46 -6.98 -8.12
N TRP A 272 -10.05 -7.67 -7.12
CA TRP A 272 -11.50 -7.89 -7.12
C TRP A 272 -12.33 -6.60 -7.01
N TRP A 273 -11.90 -5.67 -6.15
CA TRP A 273 -12.61 -4.40 -5.88
C TRP A 273 -12.19 -3.28 -6.82
N ASP A 274 -10.88 -3.09 -7.02
CA ASP A 274 -10.36 -1.94 -7.79
C ASP A 274 -10.45 -2.16 -9.30
N ARG A 275 -10.34 -3.41 -9.76
CA ARG A 275 -10.49 -3.81 -11.17
C ARG A 275 -9.67 -2.98 -12.15
N ARG A 276 -8.50 -2.46 -11.75
CA ARG A 276 -7.70 -1.53 -12.57
C ARG A 276 -7.14 -2.14 -13.84
N GLN A 277 -7.02 -3.47 -13.87
CA GLN A 277 -6.44 -4.24 -14.98
C GLN A 277 -7.50 -4.98 -15.82
N THR A 278 -8.74 -5.08 -15.35
CA THR A 278 -9.77 -5.97 -15.92
C THR A 278 -11.13 -5.29 -15.92
N ARG A 279 -11.99 -5.60 -16.90
CA ARG A 279 -13.36 -5.04 -16.95
C ARG A 279 -14.40 -5.93 -16.25
N SER A 280 -14.00 -7.08 -15.72
CA SER A 280 -14.91 -8.08 -15.18
C SER A 280 -15.92 -7.52 -14.15
N ASN A 281 -17.20 -7.54 -14.52
CA ASN A 281 -18.29 -7.01 -13.68
C ASN A 281 -18.52 -7.86 -12.41
N ALA A 282 -18.25 -9.17 -12.48
CA ALA A 282 -18.33 -10.08 -11.34
C ALA A 282 -17.07 -10.04 -10.44
N GLY A 283 -16.06 -9.26 -10.85
CA GLY A 283 -14.73 -9.25 -10.26
C GLY A 283 -13.84 -10.36 -10.84
N PRO A 284 -12.57 -10.07 -11.14
CA PRO A 284 -11.68 -11.04 -11.79
C PRO A 284 -11.32 -12.21 -10.87
N GLY A 285 -11.24 -13.40 -11.45
CA GLY A 285 -10.60 -14.57 -10.84
C GLY A 285 -9.08 -14.57 -11.07
N ALA A 286 -8.35 -15.40 -10.30
CA ALA A 286 -6.89 -15.52 -10.42
C ALA A 286 -6.44 -15.93 -11.83
N SER A 287 -7.18 -16.79 -12.53
CA SER A 287 -6.80 -17.21 -13.89
C SER A 287 -6.78 -16.04 -14.90
N LEU A 288 -7.75 -15.13 -14.83
CA LEU A 288 -7.79 -13.93 -15.68
C LEU A 288 -6.64 -12.99 -15.32
N LEU A 289 -6.39 -12.76 -14.03
CA LEU A 289 -5.29 -11.91 -13.57
C LEU A 289 -3.93 -12.48 -14.00
N THR A 290 -3.72 -13.78 -13.87
CA THR A 290 -2.51 -14.46 -14.36
C THR A 290 -2.35 -14.30 -15.87
N ALA A 291 -3.43 -14.39 -16.65
CA ALA A 291 -3.37 -14.14 -18.08
C ALA A 291 -2.98 -12.69 -18.41
N VAL A 292 -3.54 -11.70 -17.70
CA VAL A 292 -3.18 -10.28 -17.86
C VAL A 292 -1.70 -10.07 -17.52
N VAL A 293 -1.22 -10.57 -16.39
CA VAL A 293 0.19 -10.44 -15.97
C VAL A 293 1.14 -11.10 -16.96
N ASN A 294 0.79 -12.26 -17.52
CA ASN A 294 1.59 -12.92 -18.56
C ASN A 294 1.69 -12.09 -19.85
N GLU A 295 0.58 -11.49 -20.31
CA GLU A 295 0.60 -10.63 -21.51
C GLU A 295 1.39 -9.34 -21.28
N ARG A 296 1.24 -8.73 -20.10
CA ARG A 296 2.05 -7.57 -19.68
C ARG A 296 3.52 -7.92 -19.60
N THR A 297 3.85 -9.10 -19.07
CA THR A 297 5.22 -9.64 -19.01
C THR A 297 5.83 -9.71 -20.41
N LYS A 298 5.14 -10.34 -21.39
CA LYS A 298 5.61 -10.42 -22.79
C LYS A 298 5.91 -9.04 -23.39
N ALA A 299 5.00 -8.09 -23.18
CA ALA A 299 5.14 -6.74 -23.70
C ALA A 299 6.31 -6.00 -23.05
N LEU A 300 6.48 -6.12 -21.74
CA LEU A 300 7.61 -5.54 -21.00
C LEU A 300 8.94 -6.16 -21.43
N CYS A 301 9.03 -7.47 -21.63
CA CYS A 301 10.25 -8.10 -22.14
C CYS A 301 10.66 -7.52 -23.50
N SER A 302 9.69 -7.30 -24.38
CA SER A 302 9.92 -6.68 -25.69
C SER A 302 10.36 -5.22 -25.56
N ALA A 303 9.71 -4.46 -24.69
CA ALA A 303 10.06 -3.07 -24.40
C ALA A 303 11.48 -2.94 -23.80
N ILE A 304 11.86 -3.81 -22.87
CA ILE A 304 13.19 -3.86 -22.26
C ILE A 304 14.25 -4.10 -23.34
N LYS A 305 14.06 -5.12 -24.18
CA LYS A 305 15.00 -5.44 -25.27
C LYS A 305 15.14 -4.28 -26.27
N SER A 306 14.03 -3.59 -26.58
CA SER A 306 14.05 -2.42 -27.48
C SER A 306 14.85 -1.24 -26.94
N LYS A 307 15.12 -1.20 -25.63
CA LYS A 307 15.95 -0.17 -24.97
C LYS A 307 17.43 -0.52 -24.90
N ASN A 308 17.89 -1.48 -25.71
CA ASN A 308 19.27 -1.95 -25.69
C ASN A 308 19.72 -2.47 -24.31
N ILE A 309 18.77 -3.06 -23.56
CA ILE A 309 19.04 -3.77 -22.32
C ILE A 309 19.13 -5.26 -22.64
N THR A 310 20.25 -5.89 -22.31
CA THR A 310 20.38 -7.34 -22.42
C THR A 310 19.58 -7.98 -21.29
N LEU A 311 18.51 -8.69 -21.66
CA LEU A 311 17.63 -9.38 -20.72
C LEU A 311 18.03 -10.84 -20.58
N TRP A 312 18.64 -11.18 -19.45
CA TRP A 312 18.98 -12.54 -19.05
C TRP A 312 17.83 -13.12 -18.22
N VAL A 313 17.39 -14.33 -18.53
CA VAL A 313 16.28 -14.99 -17.83
C VAL A 313 16.72 -16.36 -17.33
N VAL A 314 16.51 -16.60 -16.03
CA VAL A 314 16.85 -17.86 -15.36
C VAL A 314 15.58 -18.49 -14.79
N SER A 315 15.21 -19.65 -15.32
CA SER A 315 14.15 -20.50 -14.75
C SER A 315 14.77 -21.45 -13.73
N PHE A 316 14.38 -21.34 -12.47
CA PHE A 316 14.90 -22.14 -11.38
C PHE A 316 13.91 -23.22 -10.92
N GLY A 317 14.43 -24.36 -10.47
CA GLY A 317 13.66 -25.49 -9.97
C GLY A 317 12.96 -26.30 -11.06
N ASN A 318 12.12 -27.25 -10.61
CA ASN A 318 11.40 -28.19 -11.47
C ASN A 318 9.89 -27.90 -11.51
N GLY A 319 9.43 -26.82 -10.86
CA GLY A 319 8.01 -26.47 -10.71
C GLY A 319 7.47 -25.55 -11.80
N VAL A 320 8.31 -25.06 -12.72
CA VAL A 320 7.91 -24.14 -13.79
C VAL A 320 7.23 -24.91 -14.91
N SER A 321 5.99 -24.57 -15.23
CA SER A 321 5.23 -25.25 -16.30
C SER A 321 5.83 -24.98 -17.68
N THR A 322 5.52 -25.85 -18.65
CA THR A 322 5.97 -25.68 -20.05
C THR A 322 5.55 -24.33 -20.63
N ASN A 323 4.35 -23.84 -20.31
CA ASN A 323 3.86 -22.55 -20.78
C ASN A 323 4.64 -21.38 -20.16
N ALA A 324 4.93 -21.46 -18.86
CA ALA A 324 5.76 -20.47 -18.19
C ALA A 324 7.21 -20.48 -18.70
N GLN A 325 7.80 -21.67 -18.92
CA GLN A 325 9.13 -21.78 -19.55
C GLN A 325 9.16 -21.16 -20.95
N ALA A 326 8.13 -21.41 -21.77
CA ALA A 326 8.04 -20.80 -23.10
C ALA A 326 7.95 -19.27 -23.03
N LEU A 327 7.16 -18.73 -22.09
CA LEU A 327 7.10 -17.30 -21.82
C LEU A 327 8.47 -16.75 -21.41
N LEU A 328 9.13 -17.35 -20.41
CA LEU A 328 10.44 -16.95 -19.90
C LEU A 328 11.52 -17.01 -20.99
N GLN A 329 11.52 -18.05 -21.81
CA GLN A 329 12.44 -18.19 -22.94
C GLN A 329 12.22 -17.10 -23.99
N SER A 330 10.97 -16.79 -24.34
CA SER A 330 10.63 -15.71 -25.28
C SER A 330 10.98 -14.31 -24.74
N CYS A 331 10.96 -14.18 -23.41
CA CYS A 331 11.29 -12.95 -22.71
C CYS A 331 12.79 -12.60 -22.86
N ALA A 332 13.66 -13.61 -22.73
CA ALA A 332 15.11 -13.44 -22.80
C ALA A 332 15.59 -12.81 -24.12
N SER A 333 16.76 -12.17 -24.05
CA SER A 333 17.55 -11.82 -25.24
C SER A 333 18.12 -13.09 -25.90
N PRO A 334 18.53 -13.06 -27.18
CA PRO A 334 19.07 -14.23 -27.86
C PRO A 334 20.19 -14.89 -27.06
N ASN A 335 20.11 -16.21 -26.88
CA ASN A 335 21.06 -17.02 -26.10
C ASN A 335 21.20 -16.60 -24.62
N ARG A 336 20.21 -15.89 -24.04
CA ARG A 336 20.25 -15.41 -22.64
C ARG A 336 19.21 -16.09 -21.74
N TYR A 337 18.70 -17.25 -22.14
CA TYR A 337 17.77 -18.06 -21.34
C TYR A 337 18.50 -19.26 -20.74
N TYR A 338 18.35 -19.45 -19.43
CA TYR A 338 18.98 -20.53 -18.69
C TYR A 338 17.95 -21.25 -17.84
N VAL A 339 18.14 -22.56 -17.68
CA VAL A 339 17.35 -23.41 -16.79
C VAL A 339 18.26 -23.99 -15.73
N ALA A 340 17.84 -23.95 -14.47
CA ALA A 340 18.58 -24.49 -13.33
C ALA A 340 17.67 -25.37 -12.48
N ALA A 341 17.82 -26.70 -12.58
CA ALA A 341 17.02 -27.65 -11.80
C ALA A 341 17.39 -27.69 -10.30
N ASN A 342 18.56 -27.17 -9.92
CA ASN A 342 19.09 -27.18 -8.56
C ASN A 342 20.10 -26.04 -8.36
N SER A 343 20.52 -25.83 -7.11
CA SER A 343 21.43 -24.74 -6.73
C SER A 343 22.81 -24.81 -7.38
N ALA A 344 23.35 -26.01 -7.64
CA ALA A 344 24.65 -26.14 -8.28
C ALA A 344 24.61 -25.65 -9.73
N THR A 345 23.59 -26.06 -10.49
CA THR A 345 23.35 -25.53 -11.85
C THR A 345 23.05 -24.04 -11.83
N LEU A 346 22.31 -23.56 -10.82
CA LEU A 346 22.03 -22.13 -10.68
C LEU A 346 23.32 -21.31 -10.54
N ILE A 347 24.22 -21.73 -9.64
CA ILE A 347 25.52 -21.09 -9.42
C ILE A 347 26.35 -21.13 -10.72
N SER A 348 26.39 -22.27 -11.41
CA SER A 348 27.07 -22.40 -12.70
C SER A 348 26.52 -21.42 -13.75
N ASN A 349 25.19 -21.28 -13.84
CA ASN A 349 24.55 -20.36 -14.79
C ASN A 349 24.92 -18.89 -14.47
N PHE A 350 24.90 -18.49 -13.20
CA PHE A 350 25.29 -17.13 -12.82
C PHE A 350 26.77 -16.84 -13.05
N GLN A 351 27.65 -17.82 -12.84
CA GLN A 351 29.07 -17.71 -13.19
C GLN A 351 29.24 -17.48 -14.70
N GLN A 352 28.54 -18.26 -15.53
CA GLN A 352 28.59 -18.08 -16.98
C GLN A 352 28.06 -16.70 -17.42
N ILE A 353 26.94 -16.23 -16.86
CA ILE A 353 26.41 -14.89 -17.13
C ILE A 353 27.46 -13.82 -16.78
N ALA A 354 28.14 -13.95 -15.63
CA ALA A 354 29.17 -13.01 -15.19
C ALA A 354 30.39 -13.00 -16.13
N ASP A 355 30.83 -14.17 -16.61
CA ASP A 355 31.93 -14.30 -17.56
C ASP A 355 31.57 -13.65 -18.90
N GLU A 356 30.37 -13.86 -19.41
CA GLU A 356 29.91 -13.28 -20.67
C GLU A 356 29.78 -11.75 -20.59
N ILE A 357 29.25 -11.22 -19.48
CA ILE A 357 29.20 -9.77 -19.24
C ILE A 357 30.63 -9.20 -19.13
N SER A 358 31.57 -9.93 -18.54
CA SER A 358 32.95 -9.47 -18.36
C SER A 358 33.76 -9.48 -19.66
N GLN A 359 33.58 -10.48 -20.53
CA GLN A 359 34.24 -10.53 -21.85
C GLN A 359 33.86 -9.32 -22.74
N LEU A 360 32.61 -8.87 -22.65
CA LEU A 360 32.14 -7.66 -23.34
C LEU A 360 32.89 -6.38 -22.89
N ARG A 361 33.37 -6.34 -21.64
CA ARG A 361 34.17 -5.22 -21.12
C ARG A 361 35.64 -5.24 -21.55
N LEU A 362 36.18 -6.40 -21.94
CA LEU A 362 37.59 -6.55 -22.33
C LEU A 362 37.81 -6.39 -23.84
N THR A 363 36.75 -6.41 -24.64
CA THR A 363 36.80 -6.40 -26.11
C THR A 363 36.34 -5.08 -26.74
N LYS A 364 35.85 -4.14 -25.93
CA LYS A 364 35.69 -2.72 -26.28
C LYS A 364 36.91 -1.94 -25.78
#